data_AF-A0A953PT33-F1
#
_entry.id   AF-A0A953PT33-F1
#
_cell.length_a   1.000
_cell.length_b   1.000
_cell.length_c   1.000
_cell.angle_alpha   90.00
_cell.angle_beta   90.00
_cell.angle_gamma   90.00
#
_symmetry.space_group_name_H-M   'P 1'
#
loop_
_entity.id
_entity.type
_entity.pdbx_description
1 polymer ?
#
loop_
_entity_poly.entity_id
_entity_poly.type
_entity_poly.pdbx_seq_one_letter_code
_entity_poly.pdbx_strand_id
1 'polypeptide(L)'
;MGVEASLLPATVDEAHTLSDLIERRQIAASDEGREMTAALLDMMRTNLPDGFKRCPDAMLRFFLPAPVADGLGVPSHPLDPMVDDIMGLAGHVAQTLLPEQRRTLAFRAFSARVVQWMFNVELDGRPATFTLPEHLSQAWKTAPADSEEGFWDKLRAWWHSHHL
;
A
#
# COMPACT_ATOMS: atom_id res chain seq x y z
N MET A 1 5.95 -2.87 -16.23
CA MET A 1 6.30 -1.45 -15.96
C MET A 1 7.09 -0.77 -17.08
N GLY A 2 7.72 -1.49 -18.03
CA GLY A 2 8.27 -0.86 -19.25
C GLY A 2 9.47 0.07 -19.05
N VAL A 3 10.11 0.04 -17.88
CA VAL A 3 11.30 0.84 -17.57
C VAL A 3 12.52 0.24 -18.28
N GLU A 4 13.33 1.08 -18.92
CA GLU A 4 14.57 0.65 -19.58
C GLU A 4 15.56 0.08 -18.55
N ALA A 5 16.15 -1.09 -18.82
CA ALA A 5 17.01 -1.78 -17.86
C ALA A 5 18.27 -0.96 -17.49
N SER A 6 18.74 -0.10 -18.38
CA SER A 6 19.88 0.80 -18.15
C SER A 6 19.60 1.89 -17.11
N LEU A 7 18.32 2.17 -16.82
CA LEU A 7 17.89 3.16 -15.82
C LEU A 7 17.70 2.55 -14.42
N LEU A 8 17.81 1.23 -14.30
CA LEU A 8 17.70 0.55 -13.02
C LEU A 8 19.04 0.61 -12.28
N PRO A 9 19.06 1.00 -10.99
CA PRO A 9 20.29 0.98 -10.21
C PRO A 9 20.80 -0.45 -10.08
N ALA A 10 22.11 -0.65 -10.27
CA ALA A 10 22.74 -1.95 -10.20
C ALA A 10 23.09 -2.37 -8.77
N THR A 11 23.14 -1.41 -7.85
CA THR A 11 23.49 -1.63 -6.44
C THR A 11 22.55 -0.87 -5.50
N VAL A 12 22.57 -1.27 -4.21
CA VAL A 12 21.80 -0.60 -3.16
C VAL A 12 22.28 0.85 -2.95
N ASP A 13 23.59 1.10 -3.01
CA ASP A 13 24.17 2.45 -2.87
C ASP A 13 23.75 3.37 -4.03
N GLU A 14 23.70 2.84 -5.25
CA GLU A 14 23.17 3.56 -6.41
C GLU A 14 21.67 3.85 -6.24
N ALA A 15 20.90 2.89 -5.73
CA ALA A 15 19.47 3.07 -5.47
C ALA A 15 19.22 4.17 -4.42
N HIS A 16 20.02 4.22 -3.36
CA HIS A 16 19.97 5.30 -2.37
C HIS A 16 20.28 6.65 -3.01
N THR A 17 21.37 6.73 -3.77
CA THR A 17 21.78 7.98 -4.45
C THR A 17 20.69 8.47 -5.42
N LEU A 18 20.09 7.56 -6.19
CA LEU A 18 19.01 7.87 -7.11
C LEU A 18 17.75 8.33 -6.37
N SER A 19 17.39 7.66 -5.28
CA SER A 19 16.22 8.02 -4.46
C SER A 19 16.39 9.43 -3.90
N ASP A 20 17.52 9.74 -3.27
CA ASP A 20 17.84 11.08 -2.75
C ASP A 20 17.70 12.17 -3.85
N LEU A 21 18.18 11.88 -5.06
CA LEU A 21 18.09 12.81 -6.18
C LEU A 21 16.65 13.02 -6.66
N ILE A 22 15.85 11.95 -6.72
CA ILE A 22 14.43 12.02 -7.08
C ILE A 22 13.66 12.79 -6.02
N GLU A 23 13.84 12.44 -4.75
CA GLU A 23 13.17 13.08 -3.62
C GLU A 23 13.39 14.60 -3.62
N ARG A 24 14.65 15.03 -3.74
CA ARG A 24 15.01 16.47 -3.80
C ARG A 24 14.37 17.23 -4.96
N ARG A 25 14.04 16.55 -6.06
CA ARG A 25 13.54 17.19 -7.29
C ARG A 25 12.02 17.11 -7.42
N GLN A 26 11.41 16.04 -6.94
CA GLN A 26 10.03 15.68 -7.26
C GLN A 26 9.11 15.75 -6.04
N ILE A 27 9.64 15.71 -4.81
CA ILE A 27 8.80 15.84 -3.61
C ILE A 27 8.56 17.33 -3.34
N ALA A 28 7.31 17.73 -3.49
CA ALA A 28 6.81 19.05 -3.15
C ALA A 28 5.37 18.94 -2.65
N ALA A 29 4.94 19.91 -1.86
CA ALA A 29 3.54 20.01 -1.46
C ALA A 29 2.67 20.42 -2.65
N SER A 30 1.52 19.77 -2.80
CA SER A 30 0.48 20.13 -3.78
C SER A 30 -0.90 20.03 -3.14
N ASP A 31 -1.84 20.81 -3.64
CA ASP A 31 -3.22 20.80 -3.12
C ASP A 31 -3.89 19.45 -3.44
N GLU A 32 -3.68 18.91 -4.64
CA GLU A 32 -4.18 17.60 -5.04
C GLU A 32 -3.60 16.48 -4.16
N GLY A 33 -2.32 16.59 -3.78
CA GLY A 33 -1.66 15.63 -2.89
C GLY A 33 -2.25 15.64 -1.48
N ARG A 34 -2.61 16.82 -0.96
CA ARG A 34 -3.29 16.96 0.33
C ARG A 34 -4.70 16.39 0.28
N GLU A 35 -5.46 16.67 -0.77
CA GLU A 35 -6.82 16.16 -0.95
C GLU A 35 -6.83 14.62 -1.04
N MET A 36 -5.92 14.05 -1.83
CA MET A 36 -5.78 12.60 -1.95
C MET A 36 -5.35 11.96 -0.62
N THR A 37 -4.44 12.59 0.11
CA THR A 37 -4.01 12.11 1.44
C THR A 37 -5.16 12.16 2.44
N ALA A 38 -5.97 13.22 2.43
CA ALA A 38 -7.14 13.34 3.29
C ALA A 38 -8.17 12.22 3.01
N ALA A 39 -8.44 11.93 1.73
CA ALA A 39 -9.32 10.83 1.34
C ALA A 39 -8.78 9.46 1.78
N LEU A 40 -7.46 9.23 1.63
CA LEU A 40 -6.83 7.99 2.07
C LEU A 40 -6.90 7.83 3.59
N LEU A 41 -6.62 8.90 4.35
CA LEU A 41 -6.73 8.89 5.81
C LEU A 41 -8.16 8.60 6.28
N ASP A 42 -9.17 9.17 5.62
CA ASP A 42 -10.57 8.91 5.92
C ASP A 42 -10.95 7.44 5.66
N MET A 43 -10.51 6.89 4.54
CA MET A 43 -10.68 5.46 4.23
C MET A 43 -10.04 4.58 5.32
N MET A 44 -8.80 4.87 5.73
CA MET A 44 -8.10 4.12 6.78
C MET A 44 -8.84 4.21 8.12
N ARG A 45 -9.30 5.40 8.51
CA ARG A 45 -10.05 5.66 9.75
C ARG A 45 -11.38 4.92 9.80
N THR A 46 -12.11 4.92 8.69
CA THR A 46 -13.41 4.24 8.59
C THR A 46 -13.28 2.74 8.79
N ASN A 47 -12.14 2.17 8.36
CA ASN A 47 -11.86 0.75 8.48
C ASN A 47 -11.20 0.35 9.82
N LEU A 48 -10.98 1.30 10.73
CA LEU A 48 -10.40 1.06 12.06
C LEU A 48 -11.45 1.20 13.18
N PRO A 49 -11.32 0.42 14.28
CA PRO A 49 -12.15 0.62 15.47
C PRO A 49 -11.97 2.03 16.06
N ASP A 50 -13.00 2.56 16.74
CA ASP A 50 -13.03 3.97 17.22
C ASP A 50 -11.79 4.39 18.03
N GLY A 51 -11.26 3.52 18.88
CA GLY A 51 -10.07 3.80 19.69
C GLY A 51 -8.76 3.90 18.89
N PHE A 52 -8.74 3.43 17.64
CA PHE A 52 -7.55 3.37 16.78
C PHE A 52 -7.61 4.34 15.60
N LYS A 53 -8.67 5.14 15.46
CA LYS A 53 -8.86 6.05 14.32
C LYS A 53 -7.72 7.07 14.15
N ARG A 54 -6.99 7.42 15.21
CA ARG A 54 -5.84 8.35 15.11
C ARG A 54 -4.51 7.66 14.83
N CYS A 55 -4.49 6.33 14.78
CA CYS A 55 -3.28 5.54 14.54
C CYS A 55 -2.65 5.82 13.15
N PRO A 56 -3.41 5.90 12.04
CA PRO A 56 -2.84 6.17 10.71
C PRO A 56 -2.02 7.46 10.66
N ASP A 57 -2.50 8.53 11.29
CA ASP A 57 -1.83 9.84 11.32
C ASP A 57 -0.44 9.73 11.98
N ALA A 58 -0.39 9.11 13.16
CA ALA A 58 0.84 8.92 13.92
C ALA A 58 1.81 7.98 13.18
N MET A 59 1.30 6.92 12.55
CA MET A 59 2.13 6.01 11.75
C MET A 59 2.73 6.72 10.54
N LEU A 60 1.94 7.49 9.78
CA LEU A 60 2.46 8.24 8.63
C LEU A 60 3.52 9.26 9.06
N ARG A 61 3.33 9.94 10.19
CA ARG A 61 4.32 10.88 10.72
C ARG A 61 5.59 10.23 11.25
N PHE A 62 5.51 8.99 11.70
CA PHE A 62 6.68 8.19 12.07
C PHE A 62 7.47 7.71 10.84
N PHE A 63 6.78 7.27 9.78
CA PHE A 63 7.45 6.73 8.58
C PHE A 63 7.92 7.79 7.59
N LEU A 64 7.28 8.95 7.56
CA LEU A 64 7.61 10.03 6.63
C LEU A 64 8.49 11.09 7.29
N PRO A 65 9.47 11.65 6.56
CA PRO A 65 10.16 12.85 7.03
C PRO A 65 9.15 13.97 7.31
N ALA A 66 9.35 14.71 8.40
CA ALA A 66 8.49 15.83 8.80
C ALA A 66 8.07 16.78 7.65
N PRO A 67 8.96 17.28 6.77
CA PRO A 67 8.55 18.19 5.70
C PRO A 67 7.61 17.52 4.68
N VAL A 68 7.70 16.21 4.48
CA VAL A 68 6.82 15.45 3.58
C VAL A 68 5.45 15.27 4.22
N ALA A 69 5.41 14.87 5.51
CA ALA A 69 4.15 14.73 6.25
C ALA A 69 3.37 16.05 6.32
N ASP A 70 4.07 17.16 6.58
CA ASP A 70 3.47 18.50 6.59
C ASP A 70 3.06 18.93 5.17
N GLY A 71 3.84 18.59 4.15
CA GLY A 71 3.51 18.82 2.75
C GLY A 71 2.25 18.09 2.28
N LEU A 72 2.01 16.88 2.80
CA LEU A 72 0.80 16.09 2.56
C LEU A 72 -0.38 16.48 3.47
N GLY A 73 -0.17 17.36 4.45
CA GLY A 73 -1.22 17.80 5.37
C GLY A 73 -1.63 16.75 6.40
N VAL A 74 -0.73 15.80 6.73
CA VAL A 74 -1.02 14.79 7.76
C VAL A 74 -1.18 15.47 9.12
N PRO A 75 -2.30 15.29 9.85
CA PRO A 75 -2.53 15.99 11.11
C PRO A 75 -1.48 15.67 12.18
N SER A 76 -1.02 16.71 12.90
CA SER A 76 -0.10 16.55 14.02
C SER A 76 -0.73 15.86 15.22
N HIS A 77 0.01 14.96 15.86
CA HIS A 77 -0.38 14.34 17.11
C HIS A 77 0.55 14.78 18.25
N PRO A 78 0.03 15.06 19.46
CA PRO A 78 0.86 15.38 20.63
C PRO A 78 1.85 14.28 21.02
N LEU A 79 1.61 13.05 20.54
CA LEU A 79 2.48 11.90 20.78
C LEU A 79 3.54 11.71 19.69
N ASP A 80 3.54 12.52 18.61
CA ASP A 80 4.53 12.45 17.51
C ASP A 80 5.98 12.34 18.01
N PRO A 81 6.48 13.17 18.96
CA PRO A 81 7.85 13.05 19.46
C PRO A 81 8.09 11.85 20.39
N MET A 82 7.02 11.15 20.78
CA MET A 82 7.05 10.05 21.75
C MET A 82 6.71 8.71 21.10
N VAL A 83 6.44 8.68 19.78
CA VAL A 83 6.08 7.45 19.06
C VAL A 83 7.22 6.43 19.13
N ASP A 84 8.47 6.86 18.97
CA ASP A 84 9.65 6.00 19.05
C ASP A 84 9.73 5.31 20.42
N ASP A 85 9.56 6.07 21.49
CA ASP A 85 9.58 5.58 22.86
C ASP A 85 8.39 4.66 23.16
N ILE A 86 7.19 5.00 22.67
CA ILE A 86 5.99 4.19 22.84
C ILE A 86 6.09 2.87 22.08
N MET A 87 6.60 2.88 20.85
CA MET A 87 6.79 1.69 20.04
C MET A 87 7.92 0.81 20.59
N GLY A 88 9.01 1.43 21.06
CA GLY A 88 10.09 0.73 21.77
C GLY A 88 9.59 0.06 23.06
N LEU A 89 8.81 0.78 23.87
CA LEU A 89 8.21 0.27 25.10
C LEU A 89 7.19 -0.84 24.80
N ALA A 90 6.31 -0.67 23.80
CA ALA A 90 5.34 -1.67 23.40
C ALA A 90 6.04 -2.95 22.92
N GLY A 91 7.13 -2.83 22.15
CA GLY A 91 7.97 -3.96 21.76
C GLY A 91 8.60 -4.67 22.95
N HIS A 92 9.15 -3.91 23.90
CA HIS A 92 9.79 -4.47 25.10
C HIS A 92 8.77 -5.16 26.02
N VAL A 93 7.61 -4.53 26.24
CA VAL A 93 6.46 -5.08 26.99
C VAL A 93 5.93 -6.35 26.33
N ALA A 94 5.76 -6.36 25.01
CA ALA A 94 5.31 -7.54 24.28
C ALA A 94 6.30 -8.72 24.42
N GLN A 95 7.60 -8.43 24.49
CA GLN A 95 8.65 -9.43 24.68
C GLN A 95 8.73 -9.95 26.12
N THR A 96 8.44 -9.12 27.12
CA THR A 96 8.62 -9.45 28.55
C THR A 96 7.34 -9.89 29.29
N LEU A 97 6.17 -9.34 28.97
CA LEU A 97 4.92 -9.54 29.73
C LEU A 97 4.00 -10.62 29.16
N LEU A 98 4.20 -11.07 27.92
CA LEU A 98 3.37 -12.09 27.31
C LEU A 98 4.12 -13.44 27.22
N PRO A 99 3.63 -14.50 27.88
CA PRO A 99 4.17 -15.85 27.72
C PRO A 99 4.12 -16.27 26.24
N GLU A 100 5.18 -16.93 25.75
CA GLU A 100 5.34 -17.37 24.35
C GLU A 100 4.03 -17.87 23.70
N GLN A 101 3.35 -18.79 24.39
CA GLN A 101 2.14 -19.44 23.89
C GLN A 101 0.96 -18.46 23.68
N ARG A 102 0.81 -17.45 24.56
CA ARG A 102 -0.22 -16.41 24.43
C ARG A 102 0.17 -15.36 23.38
N ARG A 103 1.47 -15.10 23.18
CA ARG A 103 1.94 -14.27 22.05
C ARG A 103 1.61 -14.90 20.72
N THR A 104 1.89 -16.18 20.54
CA THR A 104 1.63 -16.86 19.26
C THR A 104 0.14 -16.87 18.92
N LEU A 105 -0.72 -17.06 19.93
CA LEU A 105 -2.17 -17.01 19.75
C LEU A 105 -2.68 -15.59 19.45
N ALA A 106 -2.20 -14.58 20.18
CA ALA A 106 -2.55 -13.18 19.94
C ALA A 106 -2.06 -12.71 18.56
N PHE A 107 -0.83 -13.07 18.19
CA PHE A 107 -0.24 -12.74 16.89
C PHE A 107 -0.96 -13.45 15.75
N ARG A 108 -1.36 -14.72 15.90
CA ARG A 108 -2.19 -15.44 14.93
C ARG A 108 -3.57 -14.81 14.77
N ALA A 109 -4.21 -14.44 15.87
CA ALA A 109 -5.52 -13.79 15.82
C ALA A 109 -5.41 -12.41 15.15
N PHE A 110 -4.39 -11.63 15.50
CA PHE A 110 -4.10 -10.34 14.89
C PHE A 110 -3.75 -10.47 13.40
N SER A 111 -2.88 -11.40 13.02
CA SER A 111 -2.48 -11.59 11.62
C SER A 111 -3.64 -12.07 10.76
N ALA A 112 -4.47 -13.01 11.25
CA ALA A 112 -5.69 -13.41 10.56
C ALA A 112 -6.66 -12.24 10.40
N ARG A 113 -6.79 -11.39 11.43
CA ARG A 113 -7.61 -10.18 11.40
C ARG A 113 -7.10 -9.16 10.38
N VAL A 114 -5.79 -8.96 10.29
CA VAL A 114 -5.15 -8.05 9.31
C VAL A 114 -5.33 -8.58 7.89
N VAL A 115 -5.11 -9.87 7.65
CA VAL A 115 -5.33 -10.47 6.33
C VAL A 115 -6.80 -10.37 5.93
N GLN A 116 -7.72 -10.67 6.85
CA GLN A 116 -9.16 -10.53 6.60
C GLN A 116 -9.56 -9.07 6.37
N TRP A 117 -8.89 -8.13 7.03
CA TRP A 117 -9.06 -6.71 6.79
C TRP A 117 -8.54 -6.29 5.41
N MET A 118 -7.37 -6.77 4.98
CA MET A 118 -6.85 -6.51 3.63
C MET A 118 -7.80 -7.04 2.54
N PHE A 119 -8.36 -8.24 2.72
CA PHE A 119 -9.38 -8.79 1.82
C PHE A 119 -10.66 -7.94 1.78
N ASN A 120 -11.06 -7.35 2.90
CA ASN A 120 -12.24 -6.48 2.95
C ASN A 120 -11.97 -5.08 2.39
N VAL A 121 -10.73 -4.58 2.48
CA VAL A 121 -10.31 -3.28 1.94
C VAL A 121 -10.00 -3.35 0.45
N GLU A 122 -9.63 -4.52 -0.10
CA GLU A 122 -9.59 -4.75 -1.54
C GLU A 122 -10.99 -4.65 -2.15
N LEU A 123 -11.36 -3.45 -2.61
CA LEU A 123 -12.41 -3.17 -3.60
C LEU A 123 -13.71 -3.99 -3.44
N ASP A 124 -14.26 -4.04 -2.22
CA ASP A 124 -15.49 -4.81 -1.91
C ASP A 124 -15.41 -6.29 -2.33
N GLY A 125 -14.24 -6.90 -2.28
CA GLY A 125 -14.01 -8.29 -2.67
C GLY A 125 -14.01 -8.54 -4.18
N ARG A 126 -13.90 -7.48 -5.00
CA ARG A 126 -13.78 -7.60 -6.46
C ARG A 126 -12.34 -7.34 -6.89
N PRO A 127 -11.77 -8.17 -7.79
CA PRO A 127 -10.47 -7.87 -8.38
C PRO A 127 -10.48 -6.48 -9.01
N ALA A 128 -9.44 -5.69 -8.74
CA ALA A 128 -9.21 -4.43 -9.45
C ALA A 128 -9.13 -4.72 -10.95
N THR A 129 -10.17 -4.36 -11.70
CA THR A 129 -10.13 -4.48 -13.15
C THR A 129 -9.44 -3.23 -13.68
N PHE A 130 -8.21 -3.38 -14.17
CA PHE A 130 -7.50 -2.31 -14.84
C PHE A 130 -8.14 -2.10 -16.23
N THR A 131 -9.13 -1.21 -16.30
CA THR A 131 -9.75 -0.82 -17.57
C THR A 131 -9.03 0.39 -18.14
N LEU A 132 -8.64 0.31 -19.41
CA LEU A 132 -8.14 1.47 -20.13
C LEU A 132 -9.29 2.48 -20.33
N PRO A 133 -9.15 3.75 -19.94
CA PRO A 133 -10.15 4.77 -20.23
C PRO A 133 -10.49 4.81 -21.73
N GLU A 134 -11.78 4.90 -22.06
CA GLU A 134 -12.29 4.78 -23.44
C GLU A 134 -11.57 5.69 -24.44
N HIS A 135 -11.31 6.94 -24.04
CA HIS A 135 -10.60 7.92 -24.87
C HIS A 135 -9.14 7.51 -25.18
N LEU A 136 -8.46 6.82 -24.26
CA LEU A 136 -7.11 6.30 -24.48
C LEU A 136 -7.12 5.04 -25.36
N SER A 137 -8.12 4.17 -25.19
CA SER A 137 -8.29 2.98 -26.04
C SER A 137 -8.47 3.36 -27.50
N GLN A 138 -9.33 4.34 -27.76
CA GLN A 138 -9.57 4.86 -29.11
C GLN A 138 -8.32 5.54 -29.70
N ALA A 139 -7.60 6.32 -28.91
CA ALA A 139 -6.38 7.01 -29.36
C ALA A 139 -5.24 6.02 -29.69
N TRP A 140 -5.07 4.99 -28.88
CA TRP A 140 -3.99 3.99 -29.04
C TRP A 140 -4.38 2.80 -29.92
N LYS A 141 -5.64 2.76 -30.39
CA LYS A 141 -6.18 1.68 -31.25
C LYS A 141 -5.96 0.29 -30.65
N THR A 142 -6.11 0.18 -29.34
CA THR A 142 -5.97 -1.12 -28.66
C THR A 142 -7.15 -2.01 -29.03
N ALA A 143 -6.94 -3.32 -29.09
CA ALA A 143 -8.05 -4.26 -29.20
C ALA A 143 -9.00 -4.08 -27.98
N PRO A 144 -10.32 -4.25 -28.14
CA PRO A 144 -11.27 -4.09 -27.03
C PRO A 144 -10.92 -5.02 -25.88
N ALA A 145 -11.18 -4.62 -24.63
CA ALA A 145 -10.78 -5.37 -23.43
C ALA A 145 -11.31 -6.83 -23.41
N ASP A 146 -12.41 -7.09 -24.12
CA ASP A 146 -13.06 -8.40 -24.25
C ASP A 146 -12.55 -9.23 -25.44
N SER A 147 -11.49 -8.78 -26.13
CA SER A 147 -10.96 -9.44 -27.34
C SER A 147 -9.96 -10.57 -27.07
N GLU A 148 -9.40 -10.64 -25.86
CA GLU A 148 -8.58 -11.79 -25.47
C GLU A 148 -9.46 -12.82 -24.75
N GLU A 149 -9.74 -13.95 -25.41
CA GLU A 149 -10.21 -15.14 -24.71
C GLU A 149 -9.29 -15.43 -23.53
N GLY A 150 -9.88 -15.57 -22.33
CA GLY A 150 -9.12 -15.74 -21.11
C GLY A 150 -8.15 -16.91 -21.23
N PHE A 151 -6.97 -16.78 -20.61
CA PHE A 151 -5.93 -17.82 -20.62
C PHE A 151 -6.49 -19.23 -20.32
N TRP A 152 -7.45 -19.33 -19.40
CA TRP A 152 -8.12 -20.59 -19.02
C TRP A 152 -9.09 -21.14 -20.08
N ASP A 153 -9.66 -20.28 -20.92
CA ASP A 153 -10.49 -20.69 -22.06
C ASP A 153 -9.61 -21.26 -23.17
N LYS A 154 -8.47 -20.61 -23.45
CA LYS A 154 -7.44 -21.13 -24.36
C LYS A 154 -6.88 -22.47 -23.87
N LEU A 155 -6.61 -22.60 -22.58
CA LEU A 155 -6.11 -23.84 -21.97
C LEU A 155 -7.14 -24.98 -22.06
N ARG A 156 -8.43 -24.69 -21.81
CA ARG A 156 -9.53 -25.66 -21.99
C ARG A 156 -9.69 -26.08 -23.44
N ALA A 157 -9.67 -25.14 -24.38
CA ALA A 157 -9.75 -25.43 -25.81
C ALA A 157 -8.57 -26.29 -26.28
N TRP A 158 -7.36 -25.99 -25.82
CA TRP A 158 -6.16 -26.79 -26.09
C TRP A 158 -6.30 -28.22 -25.54
N TRP A 159 -6.73 -28.38 -24.28
CA TRP A 159 -6.93 -29.69 -23.66
C TRP A 159 -7.94 -30.55 -24.43
N HIS A 160 -9.07 -29.96 -24.84
CA HIS A 160 -10.08 -30.67 -25.63
C HIS A 160 -9.62 -31.05 -27.03
N SER A 161 -8.68 -30.29 -27.62
CA SER A 161 -8.12 -30.58 -28.96
C SER A 161 -7.08 -31.71 -29.00
N HIS A 162 -6.46 -32.05 -27.86
CA HIS A 162 -5.33 -33.00 -27.79
C HIS A 162 -5.67 -34.32 -27.06
N HIS A 163 -6.91 -34.51 -26.64
CA HIS A 163 -7.39 -35.71 -25.93
C HIS A 163 -8.61 -36.38 -26.59
N LEU A 164 -8.69 -36.32 -27.93
CA LEU A 164 -9.58 -37.15 -28.76
C LEU A 164 -8.78 -37.92 -29.80
#